data_AF-A0A7K4EXN5-F1
#
_entry.id   AF-A0A7K4EXN5-F1
#
_cell.length_a   1.000
_cell.length_b   1.000
_cell.length_c   1.000
_cell.angle_alpha   90.00
_cell.angle_beta   90.00
_cell.angle_gamma   90.00
#
_symmetry.space_group_name_H-M   'P 1'
#
loop_
_entity.id
_entity.type
_entity.pdbx_description
1 polymer ?
#
loop_
_entity_poly.entity_id
_entity_poly.type
_entity_poly.pdbx_seq_one_letter_code
_entity_poly.pdbx_strand_id
1 'polypeptide(L)' 'MKWKTLQHNGILFPPAYEAQGIKIKIKGETVTLNLTQEEMVYQWAKKKDTPYAQDKVFQKNFTADFA' A
#
# COMPACT_ATOMS: atom_id res chain seq x y z
N MET A 1 28.87 30.02 1.78
CA MET A 1 27.45 30.27 2.17
C MET A 1 26.58 29.83 1.00
N LYS A 2 25.62 28.90 1.17
CA LYS A 2 24.91 28.29 0.03
C LYS A 2 23.80 29.18 -0.56
N TRP A 3 23.10 29.97 0.25
CA TRP A 3 22.08 30.92 -0.24
C TRP A 3 21.93 32.09 0.73
N LYS A 4 21.44 33.23 0.21
CA LYS A 4 20.99 34.39 1.01
C LYS A 4 19.45 34.44 1.14
N THR A 5 18.74 34.01 0.10
CA THR A 5 17.28 33.81 0.09
C THR A 5 16.94 32.57 -0.75
N LEU A 6 15.84 31.89 -0.42
CA LEU A 6 15.31 30.75 -1.17
C LEU A 6 13.77 30.77 -1.07
N GLN A 7 13.10 30.61 -2.21
CA GLN A 7 11.64 30.50 -2.30
C GLN A 7 11.29 29.31 -3.19
N HIS A 8 10.39 28.44 -2.72
CA HIS A 8 9.88 27.30 -3.48
C HIS A 8 8.41 27.04 -3.10
N ASN A 9 7.68 26.34 -3.98
CA ASN A 9 6.24 26.09 -3.84
C ASN A 9 5.92 24.81 -3.05
N GLY A 10 6.76 24.46 -2.08
CA GLY A 10 6.59 23.24 -1.30
C GLY A 10 6.78 21.97 -2.14
N ILE A 11 6.05 20.91 -1.76
CA ILE A 11 6.07 19.58 -2.39
C ILE A 11 4.69 19.23 -2.93
N LEU A 12 4.66 18.40 -3.97
CA LEU A 12 3.43 17.83 -4.52
C LEU A 12 3.22 16.44 -3.94
N PHE A 13 2.12 16.25 -3.22
CA PHE A 13 1.70 14.94 -2.73
C PHE A 13 0.95 14.16 -3.81
N PRO A 14 1.04 12.83 -3.82
CA PRO A 14 0.16 12.00 -4.65
C PRO A 14 -1.31 12.21 -4.24
N PRO A 15 -2.27 11.93 -5.15
CA PRO A 15 -3.67 11.92 -4.79
C PRO A 15 -3.95 10.89 -3.69
N ALA A 16 -4.97 11.15 -2.88
CA ALA A 16 -5.44 10.19 -1.89
C ALA A 16 -5.98 8.92 -2.58
N TYR A 17 -5.86 7.78 -1.91
CA TYR A 17 -6.45 6.54 -2.40
C TYR A 17 -7.97 6.59 -2.34
N GLU A 18 -8.60 6.11 -3.41
CA GLU A 18 -10.05 5.97 -3.52
C GLU A 18 -10.44 4.50 -3.39
N ALA A 19 -11.37 4.22 -2.46
CA ALA A 19 -11.88 2.87 -2.23
C ALA A 19 -12.47 2.28 -3.52
N GLN A 20 -12.05 1.06 -3.84
CA GLN A 20 -12.52 0.26 -4.95
C GLN A 20 -13.60 -0.75 -4.50
N GLY A 21 -13.83 -0.88 -3.18
CA GLY A 21 -14.79 -1.81 -2.60
C GLY A 21 -14.28 -3.26 -2.56
N ILE A 22 -12.96 -3.44 -2.52
CA ILE A 22 -12.33 -4.77 -2.54
C ILE A 22 -12.66 -5.53 -1.26
N LYS A 23 -13.02 -6.81 -1.41
CA LYS A 23 -13.16 -7.77 -0.31
C LYS A 23 -12.24 -8.95 -0.56
N ILE A 24 -11.68 -9.51 0.52
CA ILE A 24 -10.82 -10.69 0.45
C ILE A 24 -11.49 -11.88 1.12
N LYS A 25 -11.04 -13.09 0.76
CA LYS A 25 -11.44 -14.32 1.43
C LYS A 25 -10.29 -14.85 2.27
N ILE A 26 -10.54 -15.05 3.57
CA ILE A 26 -9.60 -15.69 4.50
C ILE A 26 -10.26 -16.95 5.03
N LYS A 27 -9.65 -18.11 4.80
CA LYS A 27 -10.20 -19.43 5.20
C LYS A 27 -11.64 -19.67 4.73
N GLY A 28 -12.01 -19.12 3.57
CA GLY A 28 -13.34 -19.23 2.98
C GLY A 28 -14.33 -18.13 3.39
N GLU A 29 -14.03 -17.37 4.45
CA GLU A 29 -14.89 -16.29 4.93
C GLU A 29 -14.57 -14.97 4.22
N THR A 30 -15.60 -14.19 3.89
CA THR A 30 -15.43 -12.87 3.27
C THR A 30 -15.14 -11.84 4.34
N VAL A 31 -14.01 -11.16 4.23
CA VAL A 31 -13.58 -10.10 5.14
C VAL A 31 -13.71 -8.74 4.45
N THR A 32 -14.35 -7.80 5.13
CA THR A 32 -14.44 -6.40 4.69
C THR A 32 -13.23 -5.65 5.22
N LEU A 33 -12.64 -4.79 4.39
CA LEU A 33 -11.44 -4.04 4.71
C LEU A 33 -11.78 -2.59 5.02
N ASN A 34 -10.99 -1.95 5.89
CA ASN A 34 -10.98 -0.50 5.98
C ASN A 34 -10.17 0.11 4.80
N LEU A 35 -10.24 1.43 4.60
CA LEU A 35 -9.60 2.10 3.47
C LEU A 35 -8.08 1.83 3.39
N THR A 36 -7.38 1.87 4.52
CA THR A 36 -5.94 1.62 4.60
C THR A 36 -5.60 0.18 4.22
N GLN A 37 -6.32 -0.79 4.78
CA GLN A 37 -6.15 -2.20 4.46
C GLN A 37 -6.47 -2.51 3.00
N GLU A 38 -7.50 -1.85 2.45
CA GLU A 38 -7.87 -1.98 1.05
C GLU A 38 -6.75 -1.50 0.13
N GLU A 39 -6.18 -0.33 0.41
CA GLU A 39 -5.03 0.20 -0.33
C GLU A 39 -3.85 -0.77 -0.26
N MET A 40 -3.50 -1.27 0.92
CA MET A 40 -2.40 -2.22 1.12
C MET A 40 -2.60 -3.49 0.31
N VAL A 41 -3.79 -4.11 0.37
CA VAL A 41 -4.12 -5.31 -0.40
C VAL A 41 -4.12 -5.03 -1.90
N TYR A 42 -4.61 -3.88 -2.33
CA TYR A 42 -4.59 -3.47 -3.74
C TYR A 42 -3.16 -3.40 -4.27
N GLN A 43 -2.23 -2.81 -3.50
CA GLN A 43 -0.82 -2.77 -3.89
C GLN A 43 -0.15 -4.15 -3.84
N TRP A 44 -0.48 -4.98 -2.84
CA TRP A 44 -0.02 -6.37 -2.77
C TRP A 44 -0.47 -7.18 -3.99
N ALA A 45 -1.75 -7.07 -4.38
CA ALA A 45 -2.32 -7.79 -5.51
C ALA A 45 -1.63 -7.44 -6.84
N LYS A 46 -1.16 -6.20 -7.02
CA LYS A 46 -0.36 -5.80 -8.19
C LYS A 46 0.98 -6.54 -8.29
N LYS A 47 1.48 -7.11 -7.19
CA LYS A 47 2.75 -7.86 -7.14
C LYS A 47 2.58 -9.36 -7.41
N LYS A 48 1.35 -9.85 -7.62
CA LYS A 48 1.05 -11.30 -7.72
C LYS A 48 1.92 -12.07 -8.73
N ASP A 49 2.27 -11.43 -9.86
CA ASP A 49 3.03 -12.05 -10.96
C ASP A 49 4.53 -11.71 -10.90
N THR A 50 4.98 -11.11 -9.80
CA THR A 50 6.40 -10.76 -9.58
C THR A 50 7.05 -11.77 -8.63
N PRO A 51 8.39 -11.94 -8.68
CA PRO A 51 9.08 -12.82 -7.73
C PRO A 51 8.83 -12.47 -6.25
N TYR A 52 8.51 -11.21 -5.94
CA TYR A 52 8.20 -10.76 -4.59
C TYR A 52 7.02 -11.51 -3.97
N ALA A 53 6.02 -11.90 -4.77
CA ALA A 53 4.87 -12.65 -4.25
C ALA A 53 5.26 -14.01 -3.66
N GLN A 54 6.41 -14.58 -4.07
CA GLN A 54 6.94 -15.85 -3.56
C GLN A 54 8.02 -15.66 -2.48
N ASP A 55 8.48 -14.43 -2.25
CA ASP A 55 9.46 -14.12 -1.22
C ASP A 55 8.82 -14.19 0.17
N LYS A 56 9.31 -15.12 1.00
CA LYS A 56 8.81 -15.34 2.37
C LYS A 56 9.03 -14.15 3.29
N VAL A 57 10.11 -13.39 3.10
CA VAL A 57 10.38 -12.18 3.89
C VAL A 57 9.37 -11.09 3.50
N PHE A 58 9.11 -10.93 2.20
CA PHE A 58 8.11 -9.97 1.71
C PHE A 58 6.71 -10.30 2.22
N GLN A 59 6.29 -11.56 2.13
CA GLN A 59 5.02 -12.04 2.71
C GLN A 59 4.93 -11.76 4.20
N LYS A 60 5.97 -12.13 4.97
CA LYS A 60 6.00 -11.91 6.42
C LYS A 60 5.84 -10.44 6.78
N ASN A 61 6.59 -9.55 6.14
CA ASN A 61 6.54 -8.12 6.42
C ASN A 61 5.16 -7.55 6.08
N PHE A 62 4.61 -7.86 4.90
CA PHE A 62 3.26 -7.43 4.53
C PHE A 62 2.22 -7.89 5.55
N THR A 63 2.25 -9.17 5.96
CA THR A 63 1.27 -9.68 6.94
C THR A 63 1.43 -9.06 8.33
N ALA A 64 2.63 -8.61 8.71
CA ALA A 64 2.86 -7.93 9.97
C ALA A 64 2.32 -6.50 9.96
N ASP A 65 2.49 -5.79 8.83
CA ASP A 65 1.96 -4.42 8.66
C ASP A 65 0.44 -4.41 8.45
N PHE A 66 -0.11 -5.47 7.85
CA PHE A 66 -1.54 -5.60 7.53
C PHE A 66 -2.42 -5.97 8.74
N ALA A 67 -1.82 -6.57 9.78
CA ALA A 67 -2.49 -7.01 11.00
C ALA A 67 -3.02 -5.83 11.84
#